data_AF-A0A429RCH2-F1
#
_entry.id   AF-A0A429RCH2-F1
#
_cell.length_a   1.000
_cell.length_b   1.000
_cell.length_c   1.000
_cell.angle_alpha   90.00
_cell.angle_beta   90.00
_cell.angle_gamma   90.00
#
_symmetry.space_group_name_H-M   'P 1'
#
loop_
_entity.id
_entity.type
_entity.pdbx_description
1 polymer ?
#
loop_
_entity_poly.entity_id
_entity_poly.type
_entity_poly.pdbx_seq_one_letter_code
_entity_poly.pdbx_strand_id
1 'polypeptide(L)'
;METALAAAADELSALDARVEHYRVPHGGYAAWTGDTASEVFSLEARIGPAHHRPGTSMWAVFQVFDPRQPNLALVRMLERHDADGAPVQDVRRPSYTRELDLRLCRMFMPACNRALNHLDPIGRGHSQHVDCYHGRVPPSHLLTAPVVAVDLFRRFRGEGQKAIILADFNDPLAVPTVSVVKHLLVRRNGHLIPRTSKPSAARVLLRRPDGSIQQFAGMSTAADEGITIARRLLA
;
A
#
# COMPACT_ATOMS: atom_id res chain seq x y z
N MET A 1 5.57 -6.41 -16.71
CA MET A 1 5.05 -6.34 -15.33
C MET A 1 5.70 -7.39 -14.44
N GLU A 2 5.57 -8.69 -14.73
CA GLU A 2 6.20 -9.78 -13.93
C GLU A 2 7.69 -9.56 -13.68
N THR A 3 8.47 -9.19 -14.72
CA THR A 3 9.90 -8.89 -14.59
C THR A 3 10.19 -7.73 -13.62
N ALA A 4 9.34 -6.69 -13.62
CA ALA A 4 9.52 -5.53 -12.74
C ALA A 4 9.21 -5.88 -11.28
N LEU A 5 8.15 -6.67 -11.03
CA LEU A 5 7.84 -7.14 -9.68
C LEU A 5 8.86 -8.17 -9.18
N ALA A 6 9.39 -9.03 -10.06
CA ALA A 6 10.46 -9.97 -9.71
C ALA A 6 11.73 -9.21 -9.27
N ALA A 7 12.14 -8.17 -10.00
CA ALA A 7 13.28 -7.35 -9.60
C ALA A 7 13.07 -6.66 -8.25
N ALA A 8 11.86 -6.16 -7.97
CA ALA A 8 11.53 -5.62 -6.65
C ALA A 8 11.52 -6.71 -5.57
N ALA A 9 11.04 -7.91 -5.89
CA ALA A 9 11.05 -9.04 -4.97
C ALA A 9 12.47 -9.46 -4.61
N ASP A 10 13.38 -9.52 -5.60
CA ASP A 10 14.80 -9.83 -5.39
C ASP A 10 15.47 -8.79 -4.48
N GLU A 11 15.20 -7.50 -4.71
CA GLU A 11 15.71 -6.43 -3.85
C GLU A 11 15.20 -6.55 -2.41
N LEU A 12 13.92 -6.85 -2.22
CA LEU A 12 13.33 -7.01 -0.89
C LEU A 12 13.77 -8.32 -0.22
N SER A 13 14.04 -9.37 -0.99
CA SER A 13 14.49 -10.67 -0.49
C SER A 13 15.89 -10.60 0.14
N ALA A 14 16.72 -9.63 -0.29
CA ALA A 14 17.98 -9.33 0.36
C ALA A 14 17.81 -8.76 1.79
N LEU A 15 16.59 -8.33 2.16
CA LEU A 15 16.27 -7.65 3.43
C LEU A 15 15.42 -8.52 4.37
N ASP A 16 14.47 -9.31 3.83
CA ASP A 16 13.72 -10.34 4.55
C ASP A 16 13.44 -11.50 3.59
N ALA A 17 13.67 -12.75 4.02
CA ALA A 17 13.49 -13.94 3.18
C ALA A 17 12.03 -14.24 2.81
N ARG A 18 11.06 -13.54 3.40
CA ARG A 18 9.62 -13.77 3.20
C ARG A 18 9.02 -12.71 2.28
N VAL A 19 9.35 -12.85 1.00
CA VAL A 19 8.81 -12.05 -0.10
C VAL A 19 8.17 -12.99 -1.11
N GLU A 20 6.98 -12.64 -1.56
CA GLU A 20 6.26 -13.38 -2.59
C GLU A 20 5.82 -12.43 -3.70
N HIS A 21 5.93 -12.87 -4.94
CA HIS A 21 5.28 -12.19 -6.06
C HIS A 21 4.52 -13.19 -6.91
N TYR A 22 3.34 -12.80 -7.38
CA TYR A 22 2.49 -13.68 -8.16
C TYR A 22 1.47 -12.92 -9.02
N ARG A 23 1.01 -13.59 -10.07
CA ARG A 23 -0.10 -13.15 -10.92
C ARG A 23 -1.38 -13.87 -10.54
N VAL A 24 -2.47 -13.11 -10.49
CA VAL A 24 -3.84 -13.61 -10.41
C VAL A 24 -4.54 -13.28 -11.72
N PRO A 25 -4.83 -14.27 -12.59
CA PRO A 25 -5.44 -14.02 -13.90
C PRO A 25 -6.83 -13.39 -13.84
N HIS A 26 -7.59 -13.63 -12.77
CA HIS A 26 -8.95 -13.10 -12.59
C HIS A 26 -9.06 -12.41 -11.23
N GLY A 27 -8.49 -11.22 -11.14
CA GLY A 27 -8.20 -10.58 -9.86
C GLY A 27 -9.34 -9.76 -9.25
N GLY A 28 -10.51 -9.66 -9.88
CA GLY A 28 -11.69 -9.11 -9.20
C GLY A 28 -11.67 -7.59 -8.96
N TYR A 29 -10.83 -6.81 -9.66
CA TYR A 29 -10.88 -5.34 -9.66
C TYR A 29 -11.88 -4.78 -10.70
N ALA A 30 -12.91 -5.54 -11.05
CA ALA A 30 -13.87 -5.22 -12.10
C ALA A 30 -14.54 -3.85 -11.94
N ALA A 31 -14.80 -3.42 -10.69
CA ALA A 31 -15.34 -2.09 -10.41
C ALA A 31 -14.44 -0.94 -10.92
N TRP A 32 -13.14 -1.20 -11.06
CA TRP A 32 -12.15 -0.24 -11.53
C TRP A 32 -11.76 -0.46 -12.98
N THR A 33 -11.57 -1.70 -13.40
CA THR A 33 -11.10 -2.03 -14.75
C THR A 33 -12.24 -2.12 -15.76
N GLY A 34 -13.49 -2.25 -15.30
CA GLY A 34 -14.64 -2.56 -16.12
C GLY A 34 -14.65 -4.00 -16.65
N ASP A 35 -13.72 -4.84 -16.16
CA ASP A 35 -13.48 -6.18 -16.65
C ASP A 35 -13.18 -7.16 -15.50
N THR A 36 -13.98 -8.22 -15.40
CA THR A 36 -13.86 -9.26 -14.37
C THR A 36 -12.69 -10.21 -14.61
N ALA A 37 -12.15 -10.24 -15.83
CA ALA A 37 -10.98 -11.02 -16.21
C ALA A 37 -9.66 -10.24 -16.08
N SER A 38 -9.68 -9.04 -15.52
CA SER A 38 -8.46 -8.25 -15.36
C SER A 38 -7.47 -8.91 -14.40
N GLU A 39 -6.23 -8.96 -14.86
CA GLU A 39 -5.12 -9.58 -14.14
C GLU A 39 -4.60 -8.66 -13.05
N VAL A 40 -4.18 -9.27 -11.94
CA VAL A 40 -3.56 -8.56 -10.82
C VAL A 40 -2.20 -9.15 -10.53
N PHE A 41 -1.20 -8.27 -10.44
CA PHE A 41 0.17 -8.62 -10.12
C PHE A 41 0.45 -8.16 -8.70
N SER A 42 0.76 -9.11 -7.83
CA SER A 42 0.93 -8.88 -6.41
C SER A 42 2.40 -9.05 -6.03
N LEU A 43 2.85 -8.19 -5.13
CA LEU A 43 4.09 -8.31 -4.38
C LEU A 43 3.73 -8.20 -2.89
N GLU A 44 4.14 -9.19 -2.12
CA GLU A 44 3.88 -9.27 -0.69
C GLU A 44 5.21 -9.41 0.04
N ALA A 45 5.42 -8.60 1.07
CA ALA A 45 6.63 -8.68 1.87
C ALA A 45 6.29 -8.55 3.36
N ARG A 46 6.92 -9.39 4.17
CA ARG A 46 6.87 -9.23 5.62
C ARG A 46 7.68 -7.99 6.01
N ILE A 47 7.03 -7.06 6.69
CA ILE A 47 7.67 -5.84 7.19
C ILE A 47 8.28 -6.09 8.57
N GLY A 48 7.62 -6.86 9.43
CA GLY A 48 8.14 -7.19 10.75
C GLY A 48 7.09 -7.83 11.66
N PRO A 49 7.40 -8.03 12.94
CA PRO A 49 6.44 -8.58 13.90
C PRO A 49 5.31 -7.58 14.20
N ALA A 50 4.09 -8.09 14.44
CA ALA A 50 3.01 -7.28 14.97
C ALA A 50 3.11 -7.26 16.50
N HIS A 51 3.79 -6.26 17.06
CA HIS A 51 4.21 -6.22 18.47
C HIS A 51 3.11 -6.39 19.53
N HIS A 52 1.85 -6.13 19.20
CA HIS A 52 0.72 -6.28 20.13
C HIS A 52 -0.09 -7.57 19.94
N ARG A 53 0.36 -8.47 19.06
CA ARG A 53 -0.30 -9.74 18.78
C ARG A 53 0.76 -10.83 18.54
N PRO A 54 1.17 -11.55 19.59
CA PRO A 54 2.14 -12.63 19.45
C PRO A 54 1.71 -13.68 18.41
N GLY A 55 2.67 -14.18 17.63
CA GLY A 55 2.40 -15.13 16.55
C GLY A 55 1.78 -14.51 15.29
N THR A 56 1.80 -13.17 15.17
CA THR A 56 1.44 -12.49 13.93
C THR A 56 2.55 -11.54 13.46
N SER A 57 2.63 -11.41 12.14
CA SER A 57 3.54 -10.49 11.46
C SER A 57 2.76 -9.44 10.67
N MET A 58 3.34 -8.25 10.52
CA MET A 58 2.87 -7.21 9.63
C MET A 58 3.41 -7.46 8.21
N TRP A 59 2.52 -7.41 7.23
CA TRP A 59 2.83 -7.59 5.82
C TRP A 59 2.40 -6.37 5.03
N ALA A 60 3.21 -5.97 4.05
CA ALA A 60 2.84 -5.01 3.03
C ALA A 60 2.50 -5.76 1.74
N VAL A 61 1.36 -5.40 1.15
CA VAL A 61 0.85 -5.96 -0.09
C VAL A 61 0.75 -4.84 -1.11
N PHE A 62 1.40 -5.03 -2.24
CA PHE A 62 1.44 -4.10 -3.37
C PHE A 62 0.80 -4.78 -4.58
N GLN A 63 -0.21 -4.16 -5.18
CA GLN A 63 -0.97 -4.75 -6.28
C GLN A 63 -1.14 -3.78 -7.45
N VAL A 64 -0.62 -4.17 -8.61
CA VAL A 64 -0.95 -3.54 -9.89
C VAL A 64 -2.15 -4.29 -10.47
N PHE A 65 -3.23 -3.56 -10.74
CA PHE A 65 -4.53 -4.16 -11.01
C PHE A 65 -5.19 -3.68 -12.31
N ASP A 66 -4.64 -2.64 -12.95
CA ASP A 66 -5.18 -2.08 -14.19
C ASP A 66 -4.16 -2.20 -15.32
N PRO A 67 -4.37 -3.10 -16.30
CA PRO A 67 -3.45 -3.24 -17.43
C PRO A 67 -3.37 -1.99 -18.32
N ARG A 68 -4.38 -1.10 -18.27
CA ARG A 68 -4.37 0.16 -19.02
C ARG A 68 -3.53 1.24 -18.34
N GLN A 69 -3.26 1.07 -17.04
CA GLN A 69 -2.40 1.93 -16.25
C GLN A 69 -1.43 1.07 -15.41
N PRO A 70 -0.46 0.40 -16.05
CA PRO A 70 0.43 -0.54 -15.37
C PRO A 70 1.40 0.12 -14.39
N ASN A 71 1.47 1.46 -14.39
CA ASN A 71 2.19 2.29 -13.43
C ASN A 71 1.31 2.78 -12.24
N LEU A 72 0.11 2.20 -12.08
CA LEU A 72 -0.81 2.43 -10.96
C LEU A 72 -0.90 1.20 -10.04
N ALA A 73 -0.70 1.39 -8.74
CA ALA A 73 -0.88 0.32 -7.75
C ALA A 73 -1.70 0.72 -6.53
N LEU A 74 -2.13 -0.32 -5.81
CA LEU A 74 -2.68 -0.23 -4.47
C LEU A 74 -1.70 -0.85 -3.48
N VAL A 75 -1.38 -0.13 -2.40
CA VAL A 75 -0.59 -0.64 -1.28
C VAL A 75 -1.48 -0.79 -0.07
N ARG A 76 -1.40 -1.93 0.60
CA ARG A 76 -2.11 -2.16 1.85
C ARG A 76 -1.23 -2.95 2.81
N MET A 77 -1.14 -2.48 4.05
CA MET A 77 -0.61 -3.29 5.13
C MET A 77 -1.70 -4.14 5.76
N LEU A 78 -1.34 -5.30 6.30
CA LEU A 78 -2.22 -6.17 7.07
C LEU A 78 -1.42 -7.10 7.99
N GLU A 79 -2.06 -7.61 9.04
CA GLU A 79 -1.46 -8.63 9.89
C GLU A 79 -1.79 -10.03 9.37
N ARG A 80 -0.84 -10.96 9.46
CA ARG A 80 -1.03 -12.38 9.19
C ARG A 80 -0.56 -13.23 10.34
N HIS A 81 -1.24 -14.35 10.57
CA HIS A 81 -0.77 -15.39 11.46
C HIS A 81 0.50 -16.04 10.90
N ASP A 82 1.52 -16.20 11.73
CA ASP A 82 2.80 -16.78 11.32
C ASP A 82 2.69 -18.28 11.03
N ALA A 83 1.71 -18.95 11.64
CA ALA A 83 1.53 -20.40 11.55
C ALA A 83 0.88 -20.85 10.24
N ASP A 84 -0.15 -20.12 9.76
CA ASP A 84 -0.98 -20.51 8.62
C ASP A 84 -1.10 -19.42 7.53
N GLY A 85 -0.41 -18.29 7.71
CA GLY A 85 -0.44 -17.16 6.76
C GLY A 85 -1.80 -16.47 6.64
N ALA A 86 -2.81 -16.86 7.42
CA ALA A 86 -4.14 -16.30 7.29
C ALA A 86 -4.16 -14.82 7.71
N PRO A 87 -4.85 -13.94 6.96
CA PRO A 87 -4.98 -12.55 7.34
C PRO A 87 -5.81 -12.43 8.61
N VAL A 88 -5.38 -11.60 9.55
CA VAL A 88 -6.15 -11.36 10.77
C VAL A 88 -7.40 -10.52 10.44
N GLN A 89 -8.58 -11.04 10.78
CA GLN A 89 -9.88 -10.41 10.47
C GLN A 89 -10.48 -9.61 11.64
N ASP A 90 -9.75 -9.46 12.75
CA ASP A 90 -10.22 -8.79 13.95
C ASP A 90 -10.62 -7.32 13.69
N VAL A 91 -11.63 -6.85 14.42
CA VAL A 91 -12.06 -5.45 14.48
C VAL A 91 -10.93 -4.56 15.02
N ARG A 92 -10.07 -5.11 15.90
CA ARG A 92 -8.89 -4.41 16.41
C ARG A 92 -7.92 -4.12 15.27
N ARG A 93 -7.76 -2.83 15.00
CA ARG A 93 -6.88 -2.28 13.96
C ARG A 93 -5.41 -2.56 14.27
N PRO A 94 -4.58 -2.76 13.24
CA PRO A 94 -3.15 -2.91 13.44
C PRO A 94 -2.54 -1.65 14.06
N SER A 95 -1.47 -1.84 14.82
CA SER A 95 -0.67 -0.74 15.33
C SER A 95 0.60 -0.63 14.52
N TYR A 96 0.85 0.57 13.98
CA TYR A 96 2.06 0.84 13.21
C TYR A 96 3.11 1.41 14.15
N THR A 97 4.10 0.59 14.49
CA THR A 97 5.25 1.02 15.26
C THR A 97 6.21 1.78 14.34
N ARG A 98 7.06 2.63 14.93
CA ARG A 98 8.09 3.34 14.17
C ARG A 98 9.01 2.41 13.37
N GLU A 99 9.30 1.21 13.87
CA GLU A 99 10.13 0.25 13.16
C GLU A 99 9.43 -0.26 11.89
N LEU A 100 8.16 -0.61 11.98
CA LEU A 100 7.35 -1.01 10.83
C LEU A 100 7.26 0.13 9.80
N ASP A 101 7.02 1.36 10.26
CA ASP A 101 7.00 2.53 9.38
C ASP A 101 8.35 2.71 8.68
N LEU A 102 9.47 2.66 9.40
CA LEU A 102 10.80 2.82 8.80
C LEU A 102 11.09 1.75 7.74
N ARG A 103 10.73 0.48 8.00
CA ARG A 103 10.93 -0.62 7.06
C ARG A 103 10.05 -0.47 5.81
N LEU A 104 8.78 -0.15 5.99
CA LEU A 104 7.87 0.13 4.87
C LEU A 104 8.43 1.28 4.01
N CYS A 105 8.80 2.37 4.68
CA CYS A 105 9.11 3.63 4.06
C CYS A 105 10.50 3.68 3.41
N ARG A 106 11.51 3.05 4.03
CA ARG A 106 12.89 3.09 3.53
C ARG A 106 13.23 1.92 2.62
N MET A 107 12.46 0.83 2.65
CA MET A 107 12.77 -0.40 1.93
C MET A 107 11.65 -0.76 0.94
N PHE A 108 10.45 -1.06 1.44
CA PHE A 108 9.36 -1.59 0.62
C PHE A 108 8.88 -0.60 -0.45
N MET A 109 8.53 0.62 -0.03
CA MET A 109 7.95 1.62 -0.91
C MET A 109 8.92 2.08 -2.01
N PRO A 110 10.22 2.35 -1.75
CA PRO A 110 11.18 2.65 -2.80
C PRO A 110 11.34 1.53 -3.85
N ALA A 111 11.38 0.26 -3.42
CA ALA A 111 11.48 -0.87 -4.34
C ALA A 111 10.25 -0.96 -5.26
N CYS A 112 9.06 -0.82 -4.68
CA CYS A 112 7.80 -0.80 -5.42
C CYS A 112 7.72 0.39 -6.40
N ASN A 113 8.12 1.58 -5.95
CA ASN A 113 8.07 2.80 -6.75
C ASN A 113 9.00 2.71 -7.97
N ARG A 114 10.23 2.20 -7.80
CA ARG A 114 11.13 1.93 -8.94
C ARG A 114 10.54 0.92 -9.91
N ALA A 115 9.98 -0.18 -9.42
CA ALA A 115 9.33 -1.17 -10.26
C ALA A 115 8.18 -0.56 -11.07
N LEU A 116 7.34 0.29 -10.46
CA LEU A 116 6.26 0.98 -11.17
C LEU A 116 6.74 1.98 -12.21
N ASN A 117 7.81 2.72 -11.95
CA ASN A 117 8.33 3.69 -12.90
C ASN A 117 8.76 3.03 -14.21
N HIS A 118 9.29 1.81 -14.14
CA HIS A 118 9.61 1.01 -15.33
C HIS A 118 8.37 0.54 -16.10
N LEU A 119 7.20 0.61 -15.49
CA LEU A 119 5.91 0.28 -16.10
C LEU A 119 5.19 1.52 -16.64
N ASP A 120 5.80 2.70 -16.61
CA ASP A 120 5.22 3.91 -17.20
C ASP A 120 5.09 3.77 -18.73
N PRO A 121 3.86 3.74 -19.30
CA PRO A 121 3.66 3.49 -20.73
C PRO A 121 4.24 4.59 -21.62
N ILE A 122 4.44 5.80 -21.09
CA ILE A 122 5.03 6.93 -21.83
C ILE A 122 6.54 7.07 -21.58
N GLY A 123 7.16 6.18 -20.80
CA GLY A 123 8.60 6.14 -20.56
C GLY A 123 9.17 7.33 -19.79
N ARG A 124 8.33 8.12 -19.11
CA ARG A 124 8.77 9.28 -18.32
C ARG A 124 9.15 8.91 -16.88
N GLY A 125 8.98 7.65 -16.51
CA GLY A 125 9.24 7.16 -15.16
C GLY A 125 8.26 7.72 -14.15
N HIS A 126 7.02 8.00 -14.55
CA HIS A 126 5.98 8.43 -13.63
C HIS A 126 5.15 7.25 -13.14
N SER A 127 4.91 7.22 -11.85
CA SER A 127 4.06 6.23 -11.23
C SER A 127 3.14 6.82 -10.18
N GLN A 128 2.15 6.03 -9.79
CA GLN A 128 1.29 6.34 -8.67
C GLN A 128 0.92 5.08 -7.92
N HIS A 129 0.91 5.17 -6.61
CA HIS A 129 0.26 4.18 -5.76
C HIS A 129 -0.63 4.85 -4.72
N VAL A 130 -1.67 4.12 -4.30
CA VAL A 130 -2.60 4.52 -3.25
C VAL A 130 -2.33 3.68 -2.02
N ASP A 131 -2.01 4.31 -0.90
CA ASP A 131 -1.58 3.60 0.31
C ASP A 131 -2.71 3.56 1.33
N CYS A 132 -3.24 2.37 1.60
CA CYS A 132 -4.32 2.14 2.56
C CYS A 132 -3.78 1.98 3.99
N TYR A 133 -3.81 3.07 4.76
CA TYR A 133 -3.37 3.12 6.15
C TYR A 133 -4.55 3.00 7.11
N HIS A 134 -4.99 1.77 7.37
CA HIS A 134 -6.12 1.48 8.26
C HIS A 134 -5.75 1.22 9.74
N GLY A 135 -4.47 1.37 10.09
CA GLY A 135 -3.94 1.15 11.44
C GLY A 135 -3.99 2.40 12.33
N ARG A 136 -3.57 2.23 13.58
CA ARG A 136 -3.42 3.29 14.58
C ARG A 136 -1.96 3.66 14.74
N VAL A 137 -1.66 4.95 14.88
CA VAL A 137 -0.33 5.42 15.28
C VAL A 137 -0.32 5.56 16.80
N PRO A 138 0.56 4.86 17.54
CA PRO A 138 0.63 5.02 18.98
C PRO A 138 0.94 6.47 19.36
N PRO A 139 0.38 7.01 20.46
CA PRO A 139 0.61 8.39 20.89
C PRO A 139 2.09 8.76 21.02
N SER A 140 2.92 7.81 21.45
CA SER A 140 4.38 7.93 21.56
C SER A 140 5.09 8.25 20.24
N HIS A 141 4.43 8.04 19.10
CA HIS A 141 5.00 8.24 17.77
C HIS A 141 4.42 9.45 17.03
N LEU A 142 3.42 10.16 17.59
CA LEU A 142 2.75 11.29 16.95
C LEU A 142 3.69 12.46 16.61
N LEU A 143 4.75 12.69 17.39
CA LEU A 143 5.74 13.74 17.14
C LEU A 143 6.78 13.36 16.09
N THR A 144 7.07 12.06 15.93
CA THR A 144 8.10 11.56 15.00
C THR A 144 7.55 11.18 13.64
N ALA A 145 6.28 10.79 13.56
CA ALA A 145 5.62 10.40 12.31
C ALA A 145 5.66 11.50 11.22
N PRO A 146 5.48 12.80 11.54
CA PRO A 146 5.63 13.88 10.56
C PRO A 146 7.01 13.93 9.89
N VAL A 147 8.09 13.71 10.64
CA VAL A 147 9.46 13.79 10.10
C VAL A 147 9.72 12.65 9.12
N VAL A 148 9.32 11.44 9.49
CA VAL A 148 9.43 10.26 8.61
C VAL A 148 8.59 10.46 7.34
N ALA A 149 7.37 11.01 7.46
CA ALA A 149 6.52 11.33 6.32
C ALA A 149 7.15 12.36 5.38
N VAL A 150 7.79 13.42 5.90
CA VAL A 150 8.44 14.46 5.07
C VAL A 150 9.59 13.92 4.25
N ASP A 151 10.49 13.15 4.86
CA ASP A 151 11.63 12.58 4.15
C ASP A 151 11.17 11.65 3.02
N LEU A 152 10.10 10.90 3.25
CA LEU A 152 9.47 10.06 2.23
C LEU A 152 8.87 10.88 1.11
N PHE A 153 8.14 11.95 1.45
CA PHE A 153 7.51 12.81 0.46
C PHE A 153 8.53 13.48 -0.45
N ARG A 154 9.68 13.88 0.09
CA ARG A 154 10.79 14.42 -0.71
C ARG A 154 11.39 13.34 -1.60
N ARG A 155 11.64 12.15 -1.07
CA ARG A 155 12.23 11.03 -1.81
C ARG A 155 11.33 10.57 -2.96
N PHE A 156 10.07 10.25 -2.69
CA PHE A 156 9.17 9.70 -3.70
C PHE A 156 8.89 10.68 -4.84
N ARG A 157 8.84 11.99 -4.56
CA ARG A 157 8.77 13.00 -5.62
C ARG A 157 10.01 13.01 -6.51
N GLY A 158 11.20 12.87 -5.93
CA GLY A 158 12.45 12.74 -6.68
C GLY A 158 12.50 11.45 -7.50
N GLU A 159 11.84 10.39 -7.03
CA GLU A 159 11.72 9.10 -7.69
C GLU A 159 10.47 8.99 -8.58
N GLY A 160 9.90 10.09 -9.09
CA GLY A 160 8.87 10.03 -10.15
C GLY A 160 7.41 9.82 -9.69
N GLN A 161 7.13 9.69 -8.39
CA GLN A 161 5.76 9.60 -7.90
C GLN A 161 5.04 10.95 -8.01
N LYS A 162 3.89 10.98 -8.70
CA LYS A 162 3.16 12.22 -9.01
C LYS A 162 2.57 12.92 -7.77
N ALA A 163 1.98 12.15 -6.87
CA ALA A 163 1.44 12.63 -5.62
C ALA A 163 1.57 11.56 -4.54
N ILE A 164 1.46 11.97 -3.28
CA ILE A 164 1.23 11.01 -2.18
C ILE A 164 -0.27 10.86 -1.98
N ILE A 165 -0.78 9.63 -1.96
CA ILE A 165 -2.19 9.36 -1.71
C ILE A 165 -2.28 8.36 -0.57
N LEU A 166 -2.56 8.86 0.64
CA LEU A 166 -2.85 8.01 1.79
C LEU A 166 -4.37 7.96 1.96
N ALA A 167 -4.93 6.76 1.89
CA ALA A 167 -6.35 6.51 2.02
C ALA A 167 -6.65 5.65 3.24
N ASP A 168 -7.93 5.58 3.59
CA ASP A 168 -8.44 4.75 4.69
C ASP A 168 -7.90 5.14 6.08
N PHE A 169 -7.48 6.39 6.22
CA PHE A 169 -6.91 6.91 7.45
C PHE A 169 -7.97 6.99 8.55
N ASN A 170 -7.81 6.21 9.62
CA ASN A 170 -8.86 5.99 10.64
C ASN A 170 -8.49 6.50 12.05
N ASP A 171 -7.40 7.24 12.20
CA ASP A 171 -6.92 7.69 13.51
C ASP A 171 -7.50 9.08 13.86
N PRO A 172 -8.40 9.20 14.86
CA PRO A 172 -9.05 10.46 15.22
C PRO A 172 -8.08 11.54 15.72
N LEU A 173 -6.94 11.14 16.32
CA LEU A 173 -5.92 12.05 16.85
C LEU A 173 -4.88 12.41 15.80
N ALA A 174 -4.67 11.52 14.84
CA ALA A 174 -3.75 11.78 13.76
C ALA A 174 -4.42 12.53 12.59
N VAL A 175 -5.74 12.59 12.44
CA VAL A 175 -6.40 13.42 11.39
C VAL A 175 -6.07 14.92 11.52
N PRO A 176 -6.12 15.54 12.71
CA PRO A 176 -5.66 16.91 12.91
C PRO A 176 -4.16 17.07 12.65
N THR A 177 -3.34 16.15 13.16
CA THR A 177 -1.87 16.17 13.00
C THR A 177 -1.46 16.05 11.53
N VAL A 178 -2.11 15.13 10.81
CA VAL A 178 -1.96 14.90 9.37
C VAL A 178 -2.51 16.09 8.58
N SER A 179 -3.58 16.74 9.02
CA SER A 179 -4.06 17.99 8.42
C SER A 179 -3.07 19.15 8.61
N VAL A 180 -2.42 19.26 9.78
CA VAL A 180 -1.36 20.24 10.03
C VAL A 180 -0.13 19.94 9.17
N VAL A 181 0.30 18.69 9.09
CA VAL A 181 1.35 18.24 8.16
C VAL A 181 0.97 18.53 6.71
N LYS A 182 -0.29 18.32 6.33
CA LYS A 182 -0.81 18.66 5.00
C LYS A 182 -0.60 20.14 4.70
N HIS A 183 -0.99 21.01 5.63
CA HIS A 183 -0.87 22.46 5.47
C HIS A 183 0.58 22.96 5.48
N LEU A 184 1.46 22.31 6.25
CA LEU A 184 2.85 22.74 6.39
C LEU A 184 3.79 22.15 5.32
N LEU A 185 3.51 20.93 4.83
CA LEU A 185 4.49 20.12 4.10
C LEU A 185 3.96 19.55 2.78
N VAL A 186 2.64 19.45 2.63
CA VAL A 186 1.99 18.84 1.46
C VAL A 186 1.32 19.92 0.60
N ARG A 187 2.13 20.72 -0.10
CA ARG A 187 1.66 21.52 -1.25
C ARG A 187 0.96 20.61 -2.27
N ARG A 188 -0.08 21.13 -2.98
CA ARG A 188 -0.91 20.62 -4.12
C ARG A 188 -0.98 19.11 -4.48
N ASN A 189 0.10 18.35 -4.35
CA ASN A 189 0.24 16.96 -4.77
C ASN A 189 0.34 16.00 -3.57
N GLY A 190 -0.54 16.15 -2.58
CA GLY A 190 -0.74 15.07 -1.62
C GLY A 190 -2.12 15.08 -0.99
N HIS A 191 -2.63 13.86 -0.86
CA HIS A 191 -4.02 13.53 -0.62
C HIS A 191 -4.08 12.62 0.60
N LEU A 192 -4.85 13.06 1.59
CA LEU A 192 -5.03 12.39 2.86
C LEU A 192 -6.54 12.20 2.98
N ILE A 193 -6.98 10.97 2.73
CA ILE A 193 -8.40 10.64 2.56
C ILE A 193 -8.84 9.84 3.79
N PRO A 194 -9.64 10.44 4.68
CA PRO A 194 -10.08 9.76 5.89
C PRO A 194 -10.97 8.57 5.54
N ARG A 195 -10.91 7.53 6.37
CA ARG A 195 -11.75 6.36 6.24
C ARG A 195 -13.23 6.74 6.24
N THR A 196 -14.01 6.16 5.33
CA THR A 196 -15.45 6.30 5.30
C THR A 196 -16.14 5.10 5.96
N SER A 197 -17.41 5.24 6.31
CA SER A 197 -18.24 4.13 6.82
C SER A 197 -18.65 3.13 5.73
N LYS A 198 -18.53 3.51 4.45
CA LYS A 198 -18.95 2.67 3.32
C LYS A 198 -17.80 1.76 2.88
N PRO A 199 -18.03 0.45 2.72
CA PRO A 199 -16.99 -0.46 2.24
C PRO A 199 -16.62 -0.15 0.80
N SER A 200 -15.34 -0.28 0.46
CA SER A 200 -14.86 -0.20 -0.92
C SER A 200 -15.34 -1.42 -1.72
N ALA A 201 -15.46 -1.26 -3.04
CA ALA A 201 -15.62 -2.39 -3.94
C ALA A 201 -14.30 -3.16 -4.17
N ALA A 202 -13.14 -2.52 -4.00
CA ALA A 202 -11.84 -3.15 -4.13
C ALA A 202 -11.57 -4.18 -3.03
N ARG A 203 -10.87 -5.25 -3.40
CA ARG A 203 -10.46 -6.34 -2.52
C ARG A 203 -9.00 -6.62 -2.77
N VAL A 204 -8.21 -6.72 -1.71
CA VAL A 204 -6.81 -7.10 -1.85
C VAL A 204 -6.74 -8.61 -2.01
N LEU A 205 -5.99 -9.10 -3.00
CA LEU A 205 -5.89 -10.53 -3.29
C LEU A 205 -4.68 -11.13 -2.60
N LEU A 206 -4.88 -12.07 -1.70
CA LEU A 206 -3.82 -12.69 -0.92
C LEU A 206 -3.70 -14.16 -1.33
N ARG A 207 -2.47 -14.62 -1.58
CA ARG A 207 -2.21 -16.06 -1.78
C ARG A 207 -2.14 -16.73 -0.42
N ARG A 208 -2.92 -17.80 -0.25
CA ARG A 208 -2.85 -18.66 0.94
C ARG A 208 -1.73 -19.70 0.75
N PRO A 209 -1.25 -20.35 1.84
CA PRO A 209 -0.22 -21.38 1.72
C PRO A 209 -0.61 -22.57 0.85
N ASP A 210 -1.91 -22.87 0.72
CA ASP A 210 -2.45 -23.91 -0.17
C ASP A 210 -2.48 -23.48 -1.65
N GLY A 211 -2.00 -22.28 -1.98
CA GLY A 211 -1.98 -21.69 -3.32
C GLY A 211 -3.29 -21.03 -3.74
N SER A 212 -4.37 -21.16 -2.96
CA SER A 212 -5.65 -20.50 -3.26
C SER A 212 -5.56 -18.99 -3.09
N ILE A 213 -6.42 -18.26 -3.82
CA ILE A 213 -6.49 -16.79 -3.72
C ILE A 213 -7.66 -16.40 -2.82
N GLN A 214 -7.33 -15.74 -1.71
CA GLN A 214 -8.29 -15.14 -0.79
C GLN A 214 -8.52 -13.67 -1.13
N GLN A 215 -9.78 -13.27 -1.25
CA GLN A 215 -10.15 -11.86 -1.37
C GLN A 215 -10.30 -11.23 0.03
N PHE A 216 -9.45 -10.27 0.35
CA PHE A 216 -9.43 -9.59 1.63
C PHE A 216 -10.08 -8.21 1.55
N ALA A 217 -11.26 -8.10 2.16
CA ALA A 217 -12.00 -6.85 2.32
C ALA A 217 -11.42 -5.97 3.44
N GLY A 218 -12.12 -4.90 3.82
CA GLY A 218 -11.77 -4.05 4.96
C GLY A 218 -11.31 -2.64 4.58
N MET A 219 -11.16 -2.34 3.29
CA MET A 219 -11.01 -0.97 2.79
C MET A 219 -12.36 -0.25 2.73
N SER A 220 -12.35 1.08 2.80
CA SER A 220 -13.52 1.94 2.63
C SER A 220 -13.48 2.68 1.30
N THR A 221 -14.56 3.38 0.94
CA THR A 221 -14.61 4.21 -0.28
C THR A 221 -13.56 5.33 -0.31
N ALA A 222 -12.81 5.55 0.77
CA ALA A 222 -11.60 6.37 0.75
C ALA A 222 -10.52 5.82 -0.20
N ALA A 223 -10.34 4.50 -0.26
CA ALA A 223 -9.41 3.86 -1.19
C ALA A 223 -9.85 4.07 -2.64
N ASP A 224 -11.17 4.00 -2.88
CA ASP A 224 -11.80 4.23 -4.18
C ASP A 224 -11.58 5.66 -4.69
N GLU A 225 -11.76 6.65 -3.80
CA GLU A 225 -11.45 8.06 -4.08
C GLU A 225 -9.95 8.23 -4.41
N GLY A 226 -9.07 7.58 -3.63
CA GLY A 226 -7.63 7.59 -3.88
C GLY A 226 -7.27 7.06 -5.26
N ILE A 227 -7.85 5.93 -5.68
CA ILE A 227 -7.64 5.34 -7.01
C ILE A 227 -8.12 6.31 -8.09
N THR A 228 -9.27 6.96 -7.90
CA THR A 228 -9.81 7.96 -8.84
C THR A 228 -8.85 9.13 -9.03
N ILE A 229 -8.30 9.66 -7.94
CA ILE A 229 -7.31 10.75 -7.98
C ILE A 229 -6.05 10.29 -8.69
N ALA A 230 -5.55 9.10 -8.34
CA ALA A 230 -4.35 8.52 -8.93
C ALA A 230 -4.44 8.41 -10.46
N ARG A 231 -5.56 7.88 -10.96
CA ARG A 231 -5.84 7.76 -12.39
C ARG A 231 -5.81 9.10 -13.12
N ARG A 232 -6.36 10.14 -12.50
CA ARG A 232 -6.38 11.51 -13.08
C ARG A 232 -5.00 12.14 -13.14
N LEU A 233 -4.09 11.77 -12.22
CA LEU A 233 -2.72 12.28 -12.20
C LEU A 233 -1.80 11.58 -13.22
N LEU A 234 -2.18 10.36 -13.63
CA LEU A 234 -1.47 9.57 -14.64
C LEU A 234 -1.99 9.76 -16.07
N ALA A 235 -3.20 10.31 -16.23
CA ALA A 235 -3.78 10.70 -17.52
C ALA A 235 -3.09 11.96 -18.09
#